data_AF-A0A369US05-F1
#
_entry.id   AF-A0A369US05-F1
#
_cell.length_a   1.000
_cell.length_b   1.000
_cell.length_c   1.000
_cell.angle_alpha   90.00
_cell.angle_beta   90.00
_cell.angle_gamma   90.00
#
_symmetry.space_group_name_H-M   'P 1'
#
loop_
_entity.id
_entity.type
_entity.pdbx_description
1 polymer ?
#
loop_
_entity_poly.entity_id
_entity_poly.type
_entity_poly.pdbx_seq_one_letter_code
_entity_poly.pdbx_strand_id
1 'polypeptide(L)' 'MDFVEFKELVFEAIAQNDGRWTWYQLDRRLMGANPEMTTSLMPAINELIRDRRIRVMPDSPIPGQPRYEVVPTNS' A
#
# COMPACT_ATOMS: atom_id res chain seq x y z
N MET A 1 -7.25 -0.24 16.49
CA MET A 1 -7.18 -0.86 15.16
C MET A 1 -6.16 -1.97 15.24
N ASP A 2 -6.46 -3.13 14.67
CA ASP A 2 -5.50 -4.22 14.60
C ASP A 2 -4.76 -4.27 13.25
N PHE A 3 -3.85 -5.23 13.10
CA PHE A 3 -3.05 -5.39 11.89
C PHE A 3 -3.89 -5.77 10.66
N VAL A 4 -4.96 -6.54 10.84
CA VAL A 4 -5.84 -6.96 9.75
C VAL A 4 -6.62 -5.76 9.23
N GLU A 5 -7.23 -4.98 10.13
CA GLU A 5 -7.93 -3.74 9.79
C GLU A 5 -6.99 -2.72 9.13
N PHE A 6 -5.78 -2.56 9.66
CA PHE A 6 -4.79 -1.67 9.06
C PHE A 6 -4.36 -2.12 7.66
N LYS A 7 -4.18 -3.43 7.45
CA LYS A 7 -3.87 -3.99 6.13
C LYS A 7 -4.96 -3.69 5.10
N GLU A 8 -6.24 -3.76 5.49
CA GLU A 8 -7.34 -3.37 4.62
C GLU A 8 -7.32 -1.86 4.29
N LEU A 9 -7.01 -1.00 5.26
CA LEU A 9 -6.84 0.43 4.98
C LEU A 9 -5.69 0.73 4.02
N VAL A 10 -4.57 0.01 4.14
CA VAL A 10 -3.45 0.11 3.19
C VAL A 10 -3.92 -0.28 1.79
N PHE A 11 -4.67 -1.38 1.67
CA PHE A 11 -5.23 -1.82 0.40
C PHE A 11 -6.17 -0.78 -0.21
N GLU A 12 -7.10 -0.22 0.58
CA GLU A 12 -8.02 0.82 0.12
C GLU A 12 -7.28 2.09 -0.33
N ALA A 13 -6.24 2.50 0.41
CA ALA A 13 -5.43 3.66 0.05
C ALA A 13 -4.71 3.46 -1.30
N ILE A 14 -4.20 2.25 -1.55
CA ILE A 14 -3.61 1.86 -2.84
C ILE A 14 -4.68 1.85 -3.93
N ALA A 15 -5.84 1.23 -3.69
CA ALA A 15 -6.94 1.16 -4.65
C ALA A 15 -7.45 2.55 -5.09
N GLN A 16 -7.54 3.49 -4.15
CA GLN A 16 -7.95 4.88 -4.45
C GLN A 16 -6.94 5.64 -5.31
N ASN A 17 -5.66 5.26 -5.27
CA ASN A 17 -4.56 5.97 -5.91
C ASN A 17 -3.73 5.07 -6.84
N ASP A 18 -4.39 4.05 -7.36
CA ASP A 18 -3.86 2.92 -8.13
C ASP A 18 -2.67 3.29 -9.02
N GLY A 19 -1.47 2.83 -8.64
CA GLY A 19 -0.23 3.05 -9.39
C GLY A 19 0.34 4.47 -9.38
N ARG A 20 -0.25 5.41 -8.62
CA ARG A 20 0.18 6.82 -8.54
C ARG A 20 1.05 7.11 -7.33
N TRP A 21 0.86 6.38 -6.24
CA TRP A 21 1.52 6.66 -4.97
C TRP A 21 2.70 5.75 -4.68
N THR A 22 3.77 6.35 -4.15
CA THR A 22 4.89 5.62 -3.56
C THR A 22 4.56 5.18 -2.12
N TRP A 23 5.36 4.27 -1.56
CA TRP A 23 5.23 3.89 -0.14
C TRP A 23 5.29 5.11 0.80
N TYR A 24 6.10 6.12 0.49
CA TYR A 24 6.22 7.33 1.29
C TYR A 24 4.93 8.16 1.29
N GLN A 25 4.27 8.27 0.13
CA GLN A 25 2.99 8.97 0.02
C GLN A 25 1.87 8.21 0.74
N LEU A 26 1.88 6.88 0.67
CA LEU A 26 0.99 6.02 1.44
C LEU A 26 1.19 6.21 2.95
N ASP A 27 2.45 6.20 3.42
CA ASP A 27 2.81 6.41 4.82
C ASP A 27 2.28 7.75 5.35
N ARG A 28 2.54 8.84 4.62
CA ARG A 28 2.05 10.19 4.98
C ARG A 28 0.53 10.26 5.07
N ARG A 29 -0.18 9.59 4.16
CA ARG A 29 -1.66 9.54 4.15
C ARG A 29 -2.21 8.74 5.34
N LEU A 30 -1.56 7.64 5.69
CA LEU A 30 -1.99 6.73 6.74
C LEU A 30 -1.59 7.22 8.13
N MET A 31 -0.50 7.99 8.26
CA MET A 31 -0.12 8.65 9.51
C MET A 31 -1.22 9.54 10.07
N GLY A 32 -2.00 10.21 9.21
CA GLY A 32 -3.15 11.00 9.65
C GLY A 32 -4.36 10.16 10.12
N ALA A 33 -4.43 8.89 9.74
CA ALA A 33 -5.54 7.99 10.08
C ALA A 33 -5.20 7.08 11.27
N ASN A 34 -3.98 6.54 11.32
CA ASN A 34 -3.49 5.68 12.38
C ASN A 34 -1.97 5.82 12.56
N PRO A 35 -1.50 6.82 13.33
CA PRO A 35 -0.07 7.10 13.52
C PRO A 35 0.70 5.91 14.11
N GLU A 36 0.09 5.15 15.01
CA GLU A 36 0.75 4.08 15.78
C GLU A 36 1.16 2.89 14.89
N MET A 37 0.41 2.65 13.81
CA MET A 37 0.61 1.50 12.94
C MET A 37 1.34 1.82 11.63
N THR A 38 1.76 3.07 11.43
CA THR A 38 2.57 3.46 10.25
C THR A 38 3.84 2.61 10.09
N THR A 39 4.47 2.22 11.20
CA THR A 39 5.59 1.27 11.24
C THR A 39 5.27 -0.10 10.63
N SER A 40 3.99 -0.47 10.59
CA SER A 40 3.48 -1.73 10.02
C SER A 40 3.10 -1.62 8.54
N LEU A 41 3.31 -0.46 7.89
CA LEU A 41 2.99 -0.26 6.48
C LEU A 41 3.70 -1.28 5.56
N MET A 42 5.02 -1.42 5.71
CA MET A 42 5.79 -2.34 4.88
C MET A 42 5.40 -3.81 5.10
N PRO A 43 5.23 -4.29 6.36
CA PRO A 43 4.61 -5.58 6.61
C PRO A 43 3.26 -5.77 5.91
N ALA A 44 2.34 -4.81 6.00
CA ALA A 44 1.03 -4.89 5.35
C ALA A 44 1.13 -4.96 3.82
N ILE A 45 1.97 -4.12 3.20
CA ILE A 45 2.25 -4.15 1.75
C ILE A 45 2.78 -5.53 1.33
N ASN A 46 3.73 -6.08 2.09
CA ASN A 46 4.32 -7.38 1.78
C ASN A 46 3.29 -8.52 1.86
N GLU A 47 2.38 -8.47 2.84
CA GLU A 47 1.26 -9.41 2.89
C GLU A 47 0.34 -9.26 1.69
N LEU A 48 -0.04 -8.04 1.31
CA LEU A 48 -0.93 -7.81 0.16
C LEU A 48 -0.31 -8.28 -1.16
N ILE A 49 1.01 -8.15 -1.33
CA ILE A 49 1.76 -8.70 -2.48
C ILE A 49 1.74 -10.24 -2.44
N ARG A 50 2.04 -10.84 -1.28
CA ARG A 50 2.01 -12.30 -1.09
C ARG A 50 0.63 -12.87 -1.39
N ASP A 51 -0.41 -12.17 -0.97
CA ASP A 51 -1.82 -12.51 -1.18
C ASP A 51 -2.29 -12.19 -2.62
N ARG A 52 -1.40 -11.67 -3.48
CA ARG A 52 -1.64 -11.27 -4.88
C ARG A 52 -2.75 -10.23 -5.06
N ARG A 53 -2.99 -9.41 -4.05
CA ARG A 53 -3.99 -8.32 -4.07
C ARG A 53 -3.44 -7.05 -4.69
N ILE A 54 -2.14 -6.81 -4.53
CA ILE A 54 -1.43 -5.69 -5.13
C ILE A 54 -0.15 -6.20 -5.81
N ARG A 55 0.43 -5.40 -6.69
CA ARG A 55 1.76 -5.64 -7.26
C ARG A 55 2.61 -4.39 -7.26
N VAL A 56 3.93 -4.59 -7.28
CA VAL A 56 4.92 -3.51 -7.36
C VAL A 56 5.01 -3.03 -8.80
N MET A 57 4.92 -1.73 -8.99
CA MET A 57 5.17 -1.09 -10.27
C MET A 57 6.65 -0.71 -10.40
N PRO A 58 7.38 -1.25 -11.40
CA PRO A 58 8.82 -1.03 -11.55
C PRO A 58 9.17 0.36 -12.10
N ASP A 59 8.20 1.11 -12.65
CA ASP A 59 8.38 2.38 -13.35
C ASP A 59 8.24 3.61 -12.43
N SER A 60 8.54 3.47 -11.15
CA SER A 60 8.51 4.64 -10.26
C SER A 60 9.49 5.72 -10.74
N PRO A 61 9.04 6.98 -10.86
CA PRO A 61 9.92 8.07 -11.26
C PRO A 61 10.92 8.46 -10.17
N ILE A 62 10.77 7.93 -8.95
CA ILE A 62 11.66 8.21 -7.82
C ILE A 62 12.47 6.93 -7.52
N PRO A 63 13.80 6.94 -7.73
CA PRO A 63 14.67 5.81 -7.41
C PRO A 63 14.49 5.34 -5.96
N GLY A 64 14.30 4.04 -5.77
CA GLY A 64 14.12 3.44 -4.44
C GLY A 64 12.75 3.65 -3.79
N GLN A 65 11.79 4.27 -4.48
CA GLN A 65 10.43 4.44 -3.98
C GLN A 65 9.42 3.81 -4.94
N PRO A 66 9.23 2.48 -4.92
CA PRO A 66 8.27 1.82 -5.79
C PRO A 66 6.86 2.36 -5.60
N ARG A 67 6.05 2.24 -6.65
CA ARG A 67 4.60 2.44 -6.60
C ARG A 67 3.88 1.09 -6.54
N TYR A 68 2.61 1.12 -6.18
CA TYR A 68 1.79 -0.08 -6.02
C TYR A 68 0.46 0.11 -6.73
N GLU A 69 -0.03 -0.96 -7.35
CA GLU A 69 -1.34 -1.01 -7.99
C GLU A 69 -2.09 -2.27 -7.55
N VAL A 70 -3.41 -2.20 -7.57
CA VAL A 70 -4.28 -3.35 -7.29
C VAL A 70 -4.22 -4.32 -8.46
N VAL A 71 -4.12 -5.61 -8.15
CA VAL A 71 -4.22 -6.64 -9.19
C VAL A 71 -5.69 -6.78 -9.55
N PRO A 72 -6.09 -6.56 -10.83
CA PRO A 72 -7.46 -6.76 -11.24
C PRO A 72 -7.86 -8.22 -11.01
N THR A 73 -8.90 -8.46 -10.23
CA THR A 73 -9.60 -9.74 -10.28
C THR A 73 -10.28 -9.80 -11.64
N ASN A 74 -9.69 -10.53 -12.59
CA ASN A 74 -10.36 -10.84 -13.85
C ASN A 74 -11.77 -11.36 -13.52
N SER A 75 -12.77 -10.57 -13.91
CA SER A 75 -14.19 -10.93 -13.83
C SER A 75 -14.54 -11.86 -15.00
#